data_AF-A0A821M633-F1
#
_entry.id   AF-A0A821M633-F1
#
_cell.length_a   1.000
_cell.length_b   1.000
_cell.length_c   1.000
_cell.angle_alpha   90.00
_cell.angle_beta   90.00
_cell.angle_gamma   90.00
#
_symmetry.space_group_name_H-M   'P 1'
#
loop_
_entity.id
_entity.type
_entity.pdbx_description
1 polymer ?
#
loop_
_entity_poly.entity_id
_entity_poly.type
_entity_poly.pdbx_seq_one_letter_code
_entity_poly.pdbx_strand_id
1 'polypeptide(L)'
;LRQHKCSTVIKCIHCDGDHHSNALKCPIVKSYRSTLTKKLLSVNRPPPPPSAWSNNNNNNGNANINNNYQHNWSDYPQLPPPQQQNIPYSAVSNEMINKIGELIGSMQKFNDTLKRIEKKNQDFEQFIVDSKNNDASLFKKLDQLNEKDKDYKKVHTQHDIKLTRHENVFTKLVLPMLDEIAKFMVNINVDINRGVLNADFQVTINRMRAQLNNVSLNKDF
;
A
#
# COMPACT_ATOMS: atom_id res chain seq x y z
N LEU A 1 -5.16 25.28 -18.25
CA LEU A 1 -5.79 24.80 -16.99
C LEU A 1 -4.87 25.12 -15.81
N ARG A 2 -5.45 25.24 -14.62
CA ARG A 2 -4.98 26.00 -13.44
C ARG A 2 -3.61 25.60 -12.88
N GLN A 3 -2.85 26.61 -12.43
CA GLN A 3 -1.63 26.47 -11.63
C GLN A 3 -1.96 25.75 -10.31
N HIS A 4 -1.57 24.49 -10.18
CA HIS A 4 -1.58 23.80 -8.90
C HIS A 4 -0.35 24.26 -8.10
N LYS A 5 -0.56 25.27 -7.24
CA LYS A 5 0.37 25.53 -6.13
C LYS A 5 0.28 24.34 -5.18
N CYS A 6 1.16 23.36 -5.33
CA CYS A 6 1.41 22.38 -4.27
C CYS A 6 1.94 23.15 -3.06
N SER A 7 1.06 23.40 -2.09
CA SER A 7 1.43 23.88 -0.77
C SER A 7 2.41 22.87 -0.17
N THR A 8 3.66 23.28 0.01
CA THR A 8 4.75 22.53 0.68
C THR A 8 4.54 22.40 2.20
N VAL A 9 3.29 22.39 2.64
CA VAL A 9 2.93 22.26 4.06
C VAL A 9 2.68 20.77 4.33
N ILE A 10 3.70 20.10 4.85
CA ILE A 10 3.60 18.74 5.38
C ILE A 10 2.71 18.82 6.63
N LYS A 11 1.45 18.38 6.50
CA LYS A 11 0.56 18.25 7.64
C LYS A 11 1.07 17.17 8.59
N CYS A 12 0.90 17.41 9.89
CA CYS A 12 1.33 16.47 10.91
C CYS A 12 0.51 15.18 10.86
N ILE A 13 1.18 14.04 10.73
CA ILE A 13 0.55 12.70 10.66
C ILE A 13 -0.29 12.36 11.91
N HIS A 14 -0.04 13.03 13.04
CA HIS A 14 -0.72 12.73 14.30
C HIS A 14 -1.94 13.61 14.57
N CYS A 15 -1.92 14.88 14.16
CA CYS A 15 -2.95 15.85 14.53
C CYS A 15 -3.45 16.71 13.35
N ASP A 16 -3.06 16.37 12.12
CA ASP A 16 -3.41 17.03 10.85
C ASP A 16 -3.13 18.54 10.78
N GLY A 17 -2.42 19.08 11.77
CA GLY A 17 -2.03 20.48 11.84
C GLY A 17 -0.85 20.84 10.93
N ASP A 18 -0.71 22.13 10.64
CA ASP A 18 0.35 22.68 9.76
C ASP A 18 1.70 22.79 10.49
N HIS A 19 2.28 21.65 10.83
CA HIS A 19 3.63 21.53 11.36
C HIS A 19 4.22 20.14 11.09
N HIS A 20 5.55 20.03 11.15
CA HIS A 20 6.23 18.73 11.02
C HIS A 20 5.78 17.78 12.15
N SER A 21 5.66 16.47 11.84
CA SER A 21 5.15 15.45 12.75
C SER A 21 5.88 15.30 14.09
N ASN A 22 7.16 15.70 14.20
CA ASN A 22 7.92 15.65 15.46
C ASN A 22 8.14 17.05 16.08
N ALA A 23 7.44 18.08 15.59
CA ALA A 23 7.54 19.43 16.13
C ALA A 23 6.91 19.52 17.53
N LEU A 24 7.51 20.33 18.41
CA LEU A 24 6.98 20.65 19.75
C LEU A 24 5.60 21.34 19.71
N LYS A 25 5.19 21.81 18.52
CA LYS A 25 3.87 22.38 18.26
C LYS A 25 2.76 21.32 18.19
N CYS A 26 3.10 20.03 18.02
CA CYS A 26 2.13 18.95 18.01
C CYS A 26 1.59 18.66 19.42
N PRO A 27 0.28 18.79 19.68
CA PRO A 27 -0.30 18.52 20.99
C PRO A 27 -0.11 17.06 21.42
N ILE A 28 -0.12 16.11 20.46
CA ILE A 28 0.03 14.68 20.72
C ILE A 28 1.47 14.31 21.09
N VAL A 29 2.47 14.84 20.36
CA VAL A 29 3.88 14.61 20.70
C VAL A 29 4.22 15.27 22.05
N LYS A 30 3.64 16.45 22.32
CA LYS A 30 3.81 17.15 23.60
C LYS A 30 3.23 16.34 24.77
N SER A 31 2.02 15.80 24.64
CA SER A 31 1.40 14.99 25.69
C SER A 31 2.16 13.68 25.89
N TYR A 32 2.60 13.02 24.82
CA TYR A 32 3.42 11.81 24.87
C TYR A 32 4.74 12.04 25.62
N ARG A 33 5.50 13.09 25.25
CA ARG A 33 6.75 13.44 25.94
C ARG A 33 6.52 13.76 27.42
N SER A 34 5.48 14.53 27.73
CA SER A 34 5.18 14.87 29.14
C SER A 34 4.83 13.63 29.98
N THR A 35 4.13 12.66 29.38
CA THR A 35 3.76 11.41 30.05
C THR A 35 4.98 10.52 30.26
N LEU A 36 5.87 10.44 29.26
CA LEU A 36 7.13 9.73 29.37
C LEU A 36 8.02 10.33 30.46
N THR A 37 8.17 11.65 30.51
CA THR A 37 8.94 12.35 31.55
C THR A 37 8.34 12.12 32.94
N LYS A 38 7.00 12.19 33.09
CA LYS A 38 6.34 11.86 34.36
C LYS A 38 6.63 10.43 34.81
N LYS A 39 6.56 9.45 33.90
CA LYS A 39 6.87 8.05 34.19
C LYS A 39 8.33 7.85 34.62
N LEU A 40 9.27 8.53 33.97
CA LEU A 40 10.69 8.47 34.34
C LEU A 40 10.96 9.08 35.72
N LEU A 41 10.30 10.20 36.05
CA LEU A 41 10.46 10.87 37.33
C LEU A 41 9.75 10.15 38.49
N SER A 42 8.67 9.42 38.23
CA SER A 42 7.93 8.67 39.27
C SER A 42 8.62 7.39 39.72
N VAL A 43 9.57 6.86 38.95
CA VAL A 43 10.26 5.58 39.25
C VAL A 43 11.31 5.72 40.37
N ASN A 44 11.71 6.93 40.76
CA ASN A 44 12.77 7.18 41.75
C ASN A 44 12.31 7.95 43.01
N ARG A 45 11.03 7.85 43.42
CA ARG A 45 10.66 8.29 44.77
C ARG A 45 10.75 7.09 45.73
N PRO A 46 11.84 6.94 46.51
CA PRO A 46 11.80 6.03 47.65
C PRO A 46 10.61 6.43 48.54
N PRO A 47 9.92 5.47 49.17
CA PRO A 47 8.86 5.78 50.11
C PRO A 47 9.40 6.73 51.18
N PRO A 48 8.62 7.74 51.61
CA PRO A 48 9.04 8.56 52.74
C PRO A 48 9.33 7.62 53.92
N PRO A 49 10.45 7.81 54.64
CA PRO A 49 10.72 7.01 55.81
C PRO A 49 9.52 7.11 56.77
N PRO A 50 9.13 6.03 57.46
CA PRO A 50 8.09 6.11 58.47
C PRO A 50 8.51 7.17 59.49
N SER A 51 7.64 8.15 59.69
CA SER A 51 7.80 9.24 60.63
C SER A 51 8.01 8.70 62.05
N ALA A 52 9.27 8.59 62.48
CA ALA A 52 9.61 8.69 63.88
C ALA A 52 9.74 10.18 64.20
N TRP A 53 8.84 10.65 65.08
CA TRP A 53 8.83 11.95 65.75
C TRP A 53 8.01 13.04 65.04
N SER A 54 6.69 12.85 65.10
CA SER A 54 5.77 13.97 65.29
C SER A 54 6.05 14.56 66.66
N ASN A 55 6.78 15.68 66.71
CA ASN A 55 6.78 16.55 67.87
C ASN A 55 6.09 17.85 67.47
N ASN A 56 4.88 17.99 67.98
CA ASN A 56 3.97 19.08 67.72
C ASN A 56 4.38 20.27 68.60
N ASN A 57 4.83 21.38 68.01
CA ASN A 57 4.67 22.70 68.63
C ASN A 57 4.76 23.85 67.62
N ASN A 58 3.56 24.34 67.27
CA ASN A 58 3.13 25.74 67.08
C ASN A 58 4.03 26.79 66.42
N ASN A 59 3.44 27.39 65.36
CA ASN A 59 3.43 28.82 64.96
C ASN A 59 4.81 29.47 64.70
N ASN A 60 5.09 30.12 63.57
CA ASN A 60 4.30 31.11 62.84
C ASN A 60 5.03 31.43 61.52
N GLY A 61 4.30 31.80 60.46
CA GLY A 61 4.88 32.11 59.18
C GLY A 61 5.65 33.44 59.17
N ASN A 62 6.83 33.46 58.56
CA ASN A 62 7.08 34.39 57.47
C ASN A 62 8.23 33.89 56.59
N ALA A 63 7.98 33.87 55.29
CA ALA A 63 8.89 33.37 54.28
C ALA A 63 10.04 34.34 54.04
N ASN A 64 11.27 33.91 54.28
CA ASN A 64 12.43 34.43 53.55
C ASN A 64 13.57 33.40 53.62
N ILE A 65 13.58 32.44 52.71
CA ILE A 65 14.70 31.49 52.58
C ILE A 65 15.40 31.78 51.26
N ASN A 66 16.36 32.70 51.33
CA ASN A 66 17.48 32.75 50.41
C ASN A 66 18.21 31.41 50.52
N ASN A 67 18.05 30.55 49.51
CA ASN A 67 18.75 29.27 49.43
C ASN A 67 20.22 29.50 49.07
N ASN A 68 21.02 29.96 50.04
CA ASN A 68 22.46 29.86 50.00
C ASN A 68 22.83 28.46 50.54
N TYR A 69 22.87 27.46 49.65
CA TYR A 69 23.35 26.13 49.98
C TYR A 69 24.87 26.16 50.20
N GLN A 70 25.32 26.57 51.39
CA GLN A 70 26.66 26.25 51.86
C GLN A 70 26.65 24.84 52.45
N HIS A 71 27.29 23.91 51.76
CA HIS A 71 27.46 22.54 52.21
C HIS A 71 28.54 22.52 53.31
N ASN A 72 28.11 22.35 54.57
CA ASN A 72 29.00 22.23 55.71
C ASN A 72 29.35 20.74 55.92
N TRP A 73 30.62 20.37 55.76
CA TRP A 73 31.10 18.99 55.81
C TRP A 73 31.29 18.44 57.24
N SER A 74 30.96 19.22 58.27
CA SER A 74 31.31 18.94 59.67
C SER A 74 30.24 18.22 60.50
N ASP A 75 29.05 17.94 59.94
CA ASP A 75 27.92 17.35 60.69
C ASP A 75 27.70 15.85 60.41
N TYR A 76 28.70 15.14 59.88
CA TYR A 76 28.64 13.67 59.81
C TYR A 76 28.83 13.07 61.22
N PRO A 77 27.92 12.19 61.68
CA PRO A 77 28.15 11.44 62.91
C PRO A 77 29.45 10.64 62.79
N GLN A 78 30.36 10.79 63.75
CA GLN A 78 31.58 10.00 63.78
C GLN A 78 31.23 8.50 63.75
N LEU A 79 31.82 7.77 62.80
CA LEU A 79 31.70 6.33 62.71
C LEU A 79 32.21 5.71 64.01
N PRO A 80 31.42 4.84 64.68
CA PRO A 80 31.90 4.15 65.87
C PRO A 80 33.11 3.28 65.51
N PRO A 81 34.11 3.16 66.40
CA PRO A 81 35.29 2.35 66.16
C PRO A 81 34.89 0.89 65.89
N PRO A 82 35.62 0.16 65.04
CA PRO A 82 35.20 -1.15 64.54
C PRO A 82 35.11 -2.14 65.70
N GLN A 83 33.88 -2.39 66.16
CA GLN A 83 33.62 -3.58 66.95
C GLN A 83 33.72 -4.77 66.01
N GLN A 84 34.64 -5.68 66.31
CA GLN A 84 34.73 -6.99 65.66
C GLN A 84 33.44 -7.76 65.98
N GLN A 85 32.40 -7.52 65.20
CA GLN A 85 31.23 -8.37 65.16
C GLN A 85 31.50 -9.47 64.14
N ASN A 86 31.66 -10.68 64.66
CA ASN A 86 31.74 -11.91 63.91
C ASN A 86 30.35 -12.18 63.30
N ILE A 87 30.05 -11.56 62.15
CA ILE A 87 28.82 -11.76 61.38
C ILE A 87 29.21 -12.63 60.16
N PRO A 88 28.48 -13.72 59.86
CA PRO A 88 28.84 -14.59 58.74
C PRO A 88 28.75 -13.80 57.41
N TYR A 89 29.91 -13.51 56.83
CA TYR A 89 30.11 -12.71 55.62
C TYR A 89 29.70 -13.43 54.32
N SER A 90 28.80 -14.42 54.38
CA SER A 90 28.47 -15.27 53.22
C SER A 90 27.11 -14.99 52.57
N ALA A 91 26.23 -14.18 53.17
CA ALA A 91 24.89 -13.93 52.63
C ALA A 91 24.75 -12.62 51.81
N VAL A 92 25.37 -11.52 52.23
CA VAL A 92 25.16 -10.17 51.62
C VAL A 92 25.98 -9.97 50.33
N SER A 93 27.15 -10.62 50.23
CA SER A 93 28.02 -10.58 49.03
C SER A 93 27.36 -11.23 47.81
N ASN A 94 26.60 -12.31 48.02
CA ASN A 94 25.98 -13.06 46.93
C ASN A 94 24.81 -12.33 46.26
N GLU A 95 24.01 -11.55 47.00
CA GLU A 95 22.82 -10.90 46.45
C GLU A 95 23.17 -9.76 45.47
N MET A 96 24.21 -8.98 45.77
CA MET A 96 24.70 -7.93 44.87
C MET A 96 25.34 -8.52 43.61
N ILE A 97 26.15 -9.58 43.76
CA ILE A 97 26.77 -10.28 42.63
C ILE A 97 25.70 -10.89 41.72
N ASN A 98 24.65 -11.48 42.29
CA ASN A 98 23.51 -12.01 41.53
C ASN A 98 22.77 -10.92 40.75
N LYS A 99 22.49 -9.77 41.38
CA LYS A 99 21.84 -8.62 40.69
C LYS A 99 22.69 -8.04 39.57
N ILE A 100 24.01 -8.01 39.72
CA ILE A 100 24.94 -7.60 38.65
C ILE A 100 24.92 -8.63 37.51
N GLY A 101 24.92 -9.93 37.82
CA GLY A 101 24.80 -10.99 36.82
C GLY A 101 23.49 -10.91 36.02
N GLU A 102 22.36 -10.68 36.70
CA GLU A 102 21.06 -10.46 36.06
C GLU A 102 21.05 -9.22 35.17
N LEU A 103 21.68 -8.13 35.62
CA LEU A 103 21.81 -6.91 34.82
C LEU A 103 22.62 -7.15 33.55
N ILE A 104 23.78 -7.82 33.64
CA ILE A 104 24.61 -8.15 32.48
C ILE A 104 23.82 -9.03 31.50
N GLY A 105 23.10 -10.04 32.02
CA GLY A 105 22.22 -10.87 31.20
C GLY A 105 21.10 -10.09 30.52
N SER A 106 20.52 -9.10 31.21
CA SER A 106 19.50 -8.22 30.63
C SER A 106 20.06 -7.29 29.55
N MET A 107 21.28 -6.78 29.73
CA MET A 107 21.98 -5.97 28.74
C MET A 107 22.34 -6.76 27.49
N GLN A 108 22.76 -8.02 27.63
CA GLN A 108 22.99 -8.91 26.49
C GLN A 108 21.69 -9.15 25.71
N LYS A 109 20.60 -9.51 26.39
CA LYS A 109 19.28 -9.67 25.75
C LYS A 109 18.80 -8.39 25.06
N PHE A 110 19.04 -7.23 25.67
CA PHE A 110 18.71 -5.94 25.07
C PHE A 110 19.53 -5.67 23.80
N ASN A 111 20.84 -5.95 23.84
CA ASN A 111 21.72 -5.83 22.67
C ASN A 111 21.30 -6.77 21.53
N ASP A 112 20.93 -8.01 21.85
CA ASP A 112 20.44 -8.97 20.86
C ASP A 112 19.11 -8.53 20.25
N THR A 113 18.24 -7.91 21.07
CA THR A 113 16.98 -7.34 20.60
C THR A 113 17.23 -6.16 19.65
N LEU A 114 18.18 -5.28 19.98
CA LEU A 114 18.61 -4.18 19.12
C LEU A 114 19.12 -4.68 17.77
N LYS A 115 20.02 -5.67 17.76
CA LYS A 115 20.52 -6.28 16.50
C LYS A 115 19.38 -6.88 15.67
N ARG A 116 18.38 -7.50 16.31
CA ARG A 116 17.22 -8.06 15.63
C ARG A 116 16.32 -6.97 15.03
N ILE A 117 16.15 -5.85 15.73
CA ILE A 117 15.40 -4.69 15.24
C ILE A 117 16.12 -4.06 14.05
N GLU A 118 17.44 -3.89 14.14
CA GLU A 118 18.27 -3.36 13.06
C GLU A 118 18.12 -4.20 11.79
N LYS A 119 18.25 -5.53 11.91
CA LYS A 119 18.05 -6.45 10.78
C LYS A 119 16.65 -6.33 10.18
N LYS A 120 15.60 -6.32 11.02
CA LYS A 120 14.22 -6.16 10.54
C LYS A 120 13.99 -4.83 9.84
N ASN A 121 14.67 -3.76 10.27
CA ASN A 121 14.57 -2.47 9.61
C ASN A 121 15.22 -2.51 8.22
N GLN A 122 16.38 -3.16 8.08
CA GLN A 122 17.02 -3.36 6.78
C GLN A 122 16.15 -4.21 5.83
N ASP A 123 15.57 -5.30 6.33
CA ASP A 123 14.64 -6.13 5.54
C ASP A 123 13.41 -5.32 5.09
N PHE A 124 12.89 -4.45 5.95
CA PHE A 124 11.78 -3.56 5.62
C PHE A 124 12.15 -2.51 4.57
N GLU A 125 13.32 -1.88 4.69
CA GLU A 125 13.80 -0.92 3.69
C GLU A 125 13.96 -1.58 2.31
N GLN A 126 14.52 -2.79 2.27
CA GLN A 126 14.64 -3.57 1.05
C GLN A 126 13.27 -3.90 0.45
N PHE A 127 12.31 -4.32 1.28
CA PHE A 127 10.93 -4.57 0.84
C PHE A 127 10.28 -3.34 0.21
N ILE A 128 10.47 -2.15 0.80
CA ILE A 128 9.93 -0.90 0.23
C ILE A 128 10.53 -0.60 -1.14
N VAL A 129 11.84 -0.83 -1.32
CA VAL A 129 12.51 -0.66 -2.61
C VAL A 129 11.98 -1.67 -3.64
N ASP A 130 11.88 -2.94 -3.26
CA ASP A 130 11.39 -4.00 -4.14
C ASP A 130 9.93 -3.78 -4.54
N SER A 131 9.08 -3.33 -3.61
CA SER A 131 7.70 -2.95 -3.88
C SER A 131 7.62 -1.83 -4.91
N LYS A 132 8.42 -0.76 -4.75
CA LYS A 132 8.44 0.36 -5.72
C LYS A 132 8.90 -0.08 -7.10
N ASN A 133 9.92 -0.95 -7.16
CA ASN A 133 10.42 -1.49 -8.43
C ASN A 133 9.37 -2.39 -9.10
N ASN A 134 8.65 -3.19 -8.32
CA ASN A 134 7.57 -4.03 -8.81
C ASN A 134 6.39 -3.18 -9.35
N ASP A 135 6.01 -2.13 -8.61
CA ASP A 135 4.96 -1.19 -9.05
C ASP A 135 5.35 -0.50 -10.36
N ALA A 136 6.60 -0.03 -10.48
CA ALA A 136 7.11 0.57 -11.71
C ALA A 136 7.10 -0.42 -12.90
N SER A 137 7.41 -1.70 -12.65
CA SER A 137 7.30 -2.77 -13.66
C SER A 137 5.86 -3.03 -14.08
N LEU A 138 4.93 -3.03 -13.12
CA LEU A 138 3.49 -3.16 -13.37
C LEU A 138 2.96 -2.02 -14.23
N PHE A 139 3.31 -0.77 -13.92
CA PHE A 139 2.91 0.38 -14.72
C PHE A 139 3.42 0.29 -16.16
N LYS A 140 4.69 -0.11 -16.36
CA LYS A 140 5.22 -0.34 -17.72
C LYS A 140 4.46 -1.43 -18.48
N LYS A 141 4.10 -2.54 -17.82
CA LYS A 141 3.29 -3.60 -18.44
C LYS A 141 1.88 -3.12 -18.78
N LEU A 142 1.29 -2.29 -17.92
CA LEU A 142 -0.03 -1.71 -18.15
C LEU A 142 -0.02 -0.76 -19.35
N ASP A 143 1.00 0.07 -19.47
CA ASP A 143 1.18 0.96 -20.62
C ASP A 143 1.34 0.16 -21.94
N GLN A 144 2.16 -0.89 -21.92
CA GLN A 144 2.30 -1.79 -23.08
C GLN A 144 0.99 -2.48 -23.47
N LEU A 145 0.18 -2.90 -22.49
CA LEU A 145 -1.13 -3.49 -22.75
C LEU A 145 -2.09 -2.46 -23.36
N ASN A 146 -2.08 -1.23 -22.86
CA ASN A 146 -2.91 -0.15 -23.36
C ASN A 146 -2.53 0.26 -24.80
N GLU A 147 -1.25 0.27 -25.14
CA GLU A 147 -0.81 0.47 -26.53
C GLU A 147 -1.27 -0.65 -27.45
N LYS A 148 -1.09 -1.91 -27.03
CA LYS A 148 -1.58 -3.07 -27.80
C LYS A 148 -3.08 -3.04 -28.00
N ASP A 149 -3.86 -2.69 -26.97
CA ASP A 149 -5.32 -2.58 -27.08
C ASP A 149 -5.75 -1.55 -28.14
N LYS A 150 -5.08 -0.38 -28.18
CA LYS A 150 -5.32 0.63 -29.23
C LYS A 150 -5.02 0.09 -30.63
N ASP A 151 -3.92 -0.63 -30.78
CA ASP A 151 -3.55 -1.24 -32.06
C ASP A 151 -4.55 -2.32 -32.49
N TYR A 152 -4.98 -3.19 -31.58
CA TYR A 152 -6.01 -4.20 -31.85
C TYR A 152 -7.32 -3.56 -32.25
N LYS A 153 -7.75 -2.50 -31.54
CA LYS A 153 -8.97 -1.75 -31.88
C LYS A 153 -8.89 -1.17 -33.28
N LYS A 154 -7.75 -0.58 -33.65
CA LYS A 154 -7.52 -0.06 -35.01
C LYS A 154 -7.59 -1.17 -36.06
N VAL A 155 -6.91 -2.29 -35.84
CA VAL A 155 -6.95 -3.44 -36.75
C VAL A 155 -8.37 -3.99 -36.89
N HIS A 156 -9.10 -4.12 -35.78
CA HIS A 156 -10.49 -4.57 -35.79
C HIS A 156 -11.39 -3.66 -36.63
N THR A 157 -11.33 -2.34 -36.43
CA THR A 157 -12.10 -1.38 -37.26
C THR A 157 -11.75 -1.47 -38.74
N GLN A 158 -10.48 -1.72 -39.09
CA GLN A 158 -10.08 -1.89 -40.49
C GLN A 158 -10.63 -3.19 -41.09
N HIS A 159 -10.64 -4.28 -40.33
CA HIS A 159 -11.22 -5.54 -40.76
C HIS A 159 -12.73 -5.43 -40.95
N ASP A 160 -13.41 -4.74 -40.03
CA ASP A 160 -14.85 -4.51 -40.11
C ASP A 160 -15.22 -3.74 -41.39
N ILE A 161 -14.52 -2.64 -41.67
CA ILE A 161 -14.69 -1.88 -42.92
C ILE A 161 -14.46 -2.75 -44.16
N LYS A 162 -13.43 -3.61 -44.16
CA LYS A 162 -13.16 -4.52 -45.28
C LYS A 162 -14.25 -5.55 -45.45
N LEU A 163 -14.74 -6.11 -44.34
CA LEU A 163 -15.82 -7.10 -44.35
C LEU A 163 -17.10 -6.48 -44.91
N THR A 164 -17.51 -5.32 -44.41
CA THR A 164 -18.68 -4.59 -44.91
C THR A 164 -18.53 -4.23 -46.40
N ARG A 165 -17.31 -3.89 -46.87
CA ARG A 165 -17.06 -3.66 -48.30
C ARG A 165 -17.24 -4.93 -49.11
N HIS A 166 -16.69 -6.05 -48.66
CA HIS A 166 -16.86 -7.34 -49.34
C HIS A 166 -18.33 -7.75 -49.36
N GLU A 167 -19.04 -7.65 -48.25
CA GLU A 167 -20.48 -7.92 -48.17
C GLU A 167 -21.28 -7.06 -49.13
N ASN A 168 -20.96 -5.77 -49.24
CA ASN A 168 -21.59 -4.88 -50.21
C ASN A 168 -21.29 -5.29 -51.66
N VAL A 169 -20.04 -5.64 -52.00
CA VAL A 169 -19.70 -6.12 -53.35
C VAL A 169 -20.43 -7.42 -53.65
N PHE A 170 -20.46 -8.37 -52.72
CA PHE A 170 -21.17 -9.63 -52.92
C PHE A 170 -22.68 -9.42 -53.11
N THR A 171 -23.28 -8.57 -52.29
CA THR A 171 -24.74 -8.39 -52.28
C THR A 171 -25.23 -7.49 -53.41
N LYS A 172 -24.49 -6.43 -53.75
CA LYS A 172 -24.91 -5.45 -54.76
C LYS A 172 -24.42 -5.76 -56.17
N LEU A 173 -23.36 -6.56 -56.31
CA LEU A 173 -22.75 -6.83 -57.60
C LEU A 173 -22.77 -8.33 -57.92
N VAL A 174 -22.12 -9.17 -57.11
CA VAL A 174 -21.93 -10.59 -57.44
C VAL A 174 -23.25 -11.36 -57.49
N LEU A 175 -24.09 -11.24 -56.45
CA LEU A 175 -25.37 -11.95 -56.39
C LEU A 175 -26.33 -11.53 -57.54
N PRO A 176 -26.53 -10.22 -57.83
CA PRO A 176 -27.33 -9.81 -58.98
C PRO A 176 -26.77 -10.28 -60.32
N MET A 177 -25.45 -10.23 -60.53
CA MET A 177 -24.83 -10.73 -61.77
C MET A 177 -25.07 -12.24 -61.95
N LEU A 178 -24.97 -13.03 -60.88
CA LEU A 178 -25.25 -14.47 -60.94
C LEU A 178 -26.73 -14.76 -61.25
N ASP A 179 -27.67 -13.97 -60.71
CA ASP A 179 -29.09 -14.07 -61.05
C ASP A 179 -29.36 -13.70 -62.52
N GLU A 180 -28.70 -12.67 -63.05
CA GLU A 180 -28.78 -12.29 -64.46
C GLU A 180 -28.21 -13.35 -65.40
N ILE A 181 -27.05 -13.94 -65.05
CA ILE A 181 -26.47 -15.05 -65.82
C ILE A 181 -27.41 -16.26 -65.79
N ALA A 182 -28.01 -16.59 -64.64
CA ALA A 182 -28.98 -17.67 -64.55
C ALA A 182 -30.22 -17.41 -65.42
N LYS A 183 -30.76 -16.19 -65.42
CA LYS A 183 -31.85 -15.77 -66.33
C LYS A 183 -31.45 -15.92 -67.79
N PHE A 184 -30.25 -15.47 -68.15
CA PHE A 184 -29.72 -15.56 -69.50
C PHE A 184 -29.59 -17.01 -69.98
N MET A 185 -29.06 -17.90 -69.13
CA MET A 185 -28.94 -19.33 -69.42
C MET A 185 -30.31 -20.00 -69.63
N VAL A 186 -31.33 -19.62 -68.83
CA VAL A 186 -32.71 -20.08 -69.04
C VAL A 186 -33.26 -19.59 -70.38
N ASN A 187 -33.01 -18.33 -70.74
CA ASN A 187 -33.48 -17.75 -72.00
C ASN A 187 -32.83 -18.39 -73.24
N ILE A 188 -31.56 -18.82 -73.16
CA ILE A 188 -30.89 -19.56 -74.25
C ILE A 188 -31.45 -20.97 -74.41
N ASN A 189 -31.95 -21.57 -73.33
CA ASN A 189 -32.48 -22.94 -73.33
C ASN A 189 -33.91 -23.05 -73.92
N VAL A 190 -34.23 -22.18 -74.88
CA VAL A 190 -35.54 -22.02 -75.49
C VAL A 190 -35.39 -22.06 -77.01
N ASP A 191 -36.20 -22.87 -77.67
CA ASP A 191 -36.25 -23.01 -79.12
C ASP A 191 -36.97 -21.81 -79.79
N ILE A 192 -36.88 -21.69 -81.11
CA ILE A 192 -37.51 -20.65 -81.96
C ILE A 192 -39.03 -20.57 -81.68
N ASN A 193 -39.67 -21.70 -81.34
CA ASN A 193 -41.10 -21.78 -81.00
C ASN A 193 -41.40 -21.63 -79.49
N ARG A 194 -40.43 -21.17 -78.70
CA ARG A 194 -40.49 -21.08 -77.23
C ARG A 194 -40.61 -22.41 -76.48
N GLY A 195 -40.29 -23.53 -77.13
CA GLY A 195 -40.18 -24.84 -76.49
C GLY A 195 -38.91 -24.95 -75.65
N VAL A 196 -38.98 -25.61 -74.50
CA VAL A 196 -37.80 -25.86 -73.66
C VAL A 196 -36.91 -26.89 -74.35
N LEU A 197 -35.66 -26.53 -74.64
CA LEU A 197 -34.71 -27.42 -75.32
C LEU A 197 -34.24 -28.56 -74.40
N ASN A 198 -33.95 -28.25 -73.14
CA ASN A 198 -33.55 -29.22 -72.13
C ASN A 198 -34.24 -28.94 -70.78
N ALA A 199 -35.24 -29.75 -70.44
CA ALA A 199 -36.03 -29.57 -69.23
C ALA A 199 -35.21 -29.75 -67.94
N ASP A 200 -34.32 -30.75 -67.91
CA ASP A 200 -33.47 -31.04 -66.74
C ASP A 200 -32.48 -29.91 -66.45
N PHE A 201 -31.93 -29.32 -67.52
CA PHE A 201 -31.07 -28.13 -67.42
C PHE A 201 -31.83 -26.94 -66.83
N GLN A 202 -33.06 -26.69 -67.32
CA GLN A 202 -33.88 -25.59 -66.81
C GLN A 202 -34.26 -25.75 -65.34
N VAL A 203 -34.63 -26.97 -64.92
CA VAL A 203 -34.92 -27.29 -63.52
C VAL A 203 -33.68 -27.07 -62.65
N THR A 204 -32.50 -27.47 -63.11
CA THR A 204 -31.24 -27.29 -62.38
C THR A 204 -30.88 -25.82 -62.20
N ILE A 205 -30.98 -25.00 -63.26
CA ILE A 205 -30.71 -23.55 -63.21
C ILE A 205 -31.73 -22.83 -62.32
N ASN A 206 -33.01 -23.18 -62.41
CA ASN A 206 -34.05 -22.59 -61.55
C ASN A 206 -33.86 -22.96 -60.07
N ARG A 207 -33.38 -24.18 -59.78
CA ARG A 207 -33.01 -24.58 -58.41
C ARG A 207 -31.83 -23.78 -57.88
N MET A 208 -30.77 -23.59 -58.68
CA MET A 208 -29.62 -22.74 -58.29
C MET A 208 -30.04 -21.29 -58.07
N ARG A 209 -30.96 -20.77 -58.89
CA ARG A 209 -31.53 -19.43 -58.75
C ARG A 209 -32.36 -19.27 -57.48
N ALA A 210 -33.18 -20.26 -57.13
CA ALA A 210 -33.92 -20.27 -55.86
C ALA A 210 -32.97 -20.29 -54.64
N GLN A 211 -31.87 -21.03 -54.73
CA GLN A 211 -30.83 -21.03 -53.69
C GLN A 211 -30.12 -19.67 -53.57
N LEU A 212 -29.79 -19.02 -54.69
CA LEU A 212 -29.20 -17.67 -54.71
C LEU A 212 -30.13 -16.63 -54.06
N ASN A 213 -31.43 -16.70 -54.35
CA ASN A 213 -32.42 -15.78 -53.77
C ASN A 213 -32.59 -15.99 -52.25
N ASN A 214 -32.51 -17.23 -51.77
CA ASN A 214 -32.55 -17.52 -50.34
C ASN A 214 -31.32 -16.99 -49.59
N VAL A 215 -30.14 -16.96 -50.23
CA VAL A 215 -28.92 -16.37 -49.66
C VAL A 215 -28.98 -14.83 -49.64
N SER A 216 -29.71 -14.23 -50.57
CA SER A 216 -29.98 -12.79 -50.60
C SER A 216 -30.93 -12.33 -49.49
N LEU A 217 -31.98 -13.10 -49.20
CA LEU A 217 -33.04 -12.74 -48.24
C LEU A 217 -32.69 -12.95 -46.76
N ASN A 218 -31.73 -13.82 -46.45
CA ASN A 218 -31.36 -14.15 -45.06
C ASN A 218 -30.39 -13.14 -44.39
N LYS A 219 -30.29 -11.90 -44.89
CA LYS A 219 -29.26 -10.92 -44.47
C LYS A 219 -29.77 -9.69 -43.71
N ASP A 220 -31.04 -9.66 -43.30
CA ASP A 220 -31.59 -8.57 -42.46
C ASP A 220 -31.32 -8.78 -40.94
N PHE A 221 -30.09 -9.15 -40.56
CA PHE A 221 -29.63 -9.19 -39.16
C PHE A 221 -28.31 -8.44 -38.99
#